data_AF-A0A9X1HAX5-F1
#
_entry.id   AF-A0A9X1HAX5-F1
#
_cell.length_a   1.000
_cell.length_b   1.000
_cell.length_c   1.000
_cell.angle_alpha   90.00
_cell.angle_beta   90.00
_cell.angle_gamma   90.00
#
_symmetry.space_group_name_H-M   'P 1'
#
loop_
_entity.id
_entity.type
_entity.pdbx_description
1 polymer ?
#
loop_
_entity_poly.entity_id
_entity_poly.type
_entity_poly.pdbx_seq_one_letter_code
_entity_poly.pdbx_strand_id
1 'polypeptide(L)'
;MKTFKILLTILMFNSLFLNAQDLKPEYQKFISKFILEVKNGDKEAISKRIKFPFKRNYPIPSVKDKADFVKRYNQIFDKVLIEKITKSDPAKDWSEVGWRGIMLNRGDMWIDTDGRIISINNQSDEELKLKNELIAAQKKNVNASLSKFKEPVAILETSKFRIRIDDLGNNNFRYASWSIKKKMTDTPDLVIENGVFVADGTGGNHYYEFKKGNFKYECYFIVLGEKDSPPATLTVYQSGKEILSQNAKIVSR
;
A
#
# COMPACT_ATOMS: atom_id res chain seq x y z
N MET A 1 5.88 13.31 57.39
CA MET A 1 4.75 12.34 57.36
C MET A 1 3.74 12.83 56.34
N LYS A 2 3.10 12.07 55.48
CA LYS A 2 3.15 10.68 55.03
C LYS A 2 2.32 10.71 53.74
N THR A 3 2.77 9.97 52.72
CA THR A 3 1.93 9.32 51.70
C THR A 3 0.90 10.16 50.91
N PHE A 4 1.30 10.61 49.72
CA PHE A 4 0.38 10.62 48.57
C PHE A 4 1.13 10.10 47.33
N LYS A 5 1.66 8.87 47.47
CA LYS A 5 1.96 7.99 46.33
C LYS A 5 0.75 7.07 46.19
N ILE A 6 0.45 6.70 44.94
CA ILE A 6 -0.58 5.74 44.48
C ILE A 6 -1.86 6.44 43.99
N LEU A 7 -1.79 6.93 42.76
CA LEU A 7 -2.92 6.87 41.81
C LEU A 7 -2.35 6.69 40.40
N LEU A 8 -1.53 5.64 40.24
CA LEU A 8 -0.97 5.21 38.96
C LEU A 8 -1.14 3.69 38.83
N THR A 9 -2.37 3.20 38.95
CA THR A 9 -2.72 1.81 38.71
C THR A 9 -4.24 1.72 38.63
N ILE A 10 -4.81 1.99 37.45
CA ILE A 10 -6.11 1.52 36.89
C ILE A 10 -6.28 2.30 35.59
N LEU A 11 -5.42 2.05 34.59
CA LEU A 11 -5.66 2.47 33.20
C LEU A 11 -4.82 1.68 32.19
N MET A 12 -4.56 0.39 32.50
CA MET A 12 -3.83 -0.55 31.65
C MET A 12 -4.56 -1.90 31.54
N PHE A 13 -5.90 -1.91 31.73
CA PHE A 13 -6.73 -3.12 31.69
C PHE A 13 -8.01 -2.95 30.85
N ASN A 14 -7.95 -2.14 29.78
CA ASN A 14 -9.08 -1.98 28.84
C ASN A 14 -8.71 -2.26 27.37
N SER A 15 -7.60 -2.96 27.10
CA SER A 15 -7.21 -3.35 25.74
C SER A 15 -7.43 -4.84 25.42
N LEU A 16 -8.08 -5.62 26.30
CA LEU A 16 -8.23 -7.07 26.13
C LEU A 16 -9.65 -7.56 25.82
N PHE A 17 -10.61 -6.67 25.56
CA PHE A 17 -11.94 -7.07 25.07
C PHE A 17 -12.40 -6.17 23.92
N LEU A 18 -11.63 -6.13 22.84
CA LEU A 18 -12.25 -6.03 21.53
C LEU A 18 -12.91 -7.40 21.28
N ASN A 19 -14.11 -7.59 21.83
CA ASN A 19 -15.01 -8.57 21.24
C ASN A 19 -15.17 -8.09 19.80
N ALA A 20 -14.67 -8.87 18.83
CA ALA A 20 -15.09 -8.70 17.45
C ALA A 20 -16.61 -8.73 17.51
N GLN A 21 -17.25 -7.60 17.27
CA GLN A 21 -18.70 -7.58 17.17
C GLN A 21 -19.04 -8.57 16.06
N ASP A 22 -19.94 -9.51 16.36
CA ASP A 22 -20.41 -10.46 15.35
C ASP A 22 -20.75 -9.68 14.10
N LEU A 23 -20.23 -10.15 12.97
CA LEU A 23 -20.41 -9.43 11.73
C LEU A 23 -21.91 -9.25 11.47
N LYS A 24 -22.34 -8.04 11.14
CA LYS A 24 -23.77 -7.75 10.97
C LYS A 24 -24.42 -8.71 9.95
N PRO A 25 -25.65 -9.21 10.18
CA PRO A 25 -26.30 -10.17 9.29
C PRO A 25 -26.38 -9.72 7.81
N GLU A 26 -26.56 -8.42 7.57
CA GLU A 26 -26.57 -7.86 6.21
C GLU A 26 -25.23 -8.04 5.48
N TYR A 27 -24.11 -7.99 6.19
CA TYR A 27 -22.78 -8.18 5.64
C TYR A 27 -22.50 -9.67 5.41
N GLN A 28 -22.89 -10.53 6.36
CA GLN A 28 -22.81 -11.98 6.20
C GLN A 28 -23.54 -12.45 4.94
N LYS A 29 -24.68 -11.83 4.59
CA LYS A 29 -25.45 -12.15 3.37
C LYS A 29 -24.65 -11.95 2.09
N PHE A 30 -24.02 -10.78 1.91
CA PHE A 30 -23.25 -10.56 0.68
C PHE A 30 -21.91 -11.29 0.67
N ILE A 31 -21.33 -11.59 1.84
CA ILE A 31 -20.13 -12.43 1.97
C ILE A 31 -20.46 -13.86 1.58
N SER A 32 -21.56 -14.41 2.06
CA SER A 32 -22.04 -15.74 1.65
C SER A 32 -22.22 -15.83 0.15
N LYS A 33 -22.80 -14.78 -0.46
CA LYS A 33 -22.92 -14.68 -1.92
C LYS A 33 -21.55 -14.63 -2.61
N PHE A 34 -20.61 -13.83 -2.10
CA PHE A 34 -19.25 -13.74 -2.64
C PHE A 34 -18.52 -15.09 -2.55
N ILE A 35 -18.61 -15.79 -1.42
CA ILE A 35 -18.04 -17.13 -1.23
C ILE A 35 -18.60 -18.10 -2.28
N LEU A 36 -19.92 -18.05 -2.55
CA LEU A 36 -20.54 -18.89 -3.58
C LEU A 36 -20.05 -18.56 -4.99
N GLU A 37 -19.91 -17.27 -5.33
CA GLU A 37 -19.36 -16.83 -6.61
C GLU A 37 -17.92 -17.35 -6.81
N VAL A 38 -17.10 -17.33 -5.75
CA VAL A 38 -15.74 -17.90 -5.77
C VAL A 38 -15.77 -19.43 -5.90
N LYS A 39 -16.66 -20.12 -5.16
CA LYS A 39 -16.85 -21.58 -5.27
C LYS A 39 -17.22 -22.01 -6.68
N ASN A 40 -18.07 -21.24 -7.34
CA ASN A 40 -18.54 -21.53 -8.70
C ASN A 40 -17.56 -21.07 -9.79
N GLY A 41 -16.49 -20.35 -9.42
CA GLY A 41 -15.54 -19.78 -10.38
C GLY A 41 -16.16 -18.69 -11.27
N ASP A 42 -17.16 -17.96 -10.77
CA ASP A 42 -17.89 -16.91 -11.52
C ASP A 42 -17.06 -15.60 -11.59
N LYS A 43 -16.08 -15.59 -12.50
CA LYS A 43 -15.13 -14.49 -12.69
C LYS A 43 -15.86 -13.19 -13.06
N GLU A 44 -16.95 -13.30 -13.83
CA GLU A 44 -17.77 -12.18 -14.25
C GLU A 44 -18.49 -11.55 -13.06
N ALA A 45 -19.09 -12.34 -12.15
CA ALA A 45 -19.70 -11.82 -10.93
C ALA A 45 -18.66 -11.18 -10.00
N ILE A 46 -17.51 -11.83 -9.80
CA ILE A 46 -16.44 -11.30 -8.96
C ILE A 46 -15.89 -9.98 -9.53
N SER A 47 -15.72 -9.89 -10.86
CA SER A 47 -15.25 -8.66 -11.53
C SER A 47 -16.18 -7.46 -11.27
N LYS A 48 -17.48 -7.70 -11.05
CA LYS A 48 -18.45 -6.64 -10.72
C LYS A 48 -18.27 -6.13 -9.30
N ARG A 49 -17.59 -6.86 -8.41
CA ARG A 49 -17.29 -6.41 -7.04
C ARG A 49 -16.03 -5.56 -6.95
N ILE A 50 -15.19 -5.54 -7.97
CA ILE A 50 -13.92 -4.82 -7.94
C ILE A 50 -14.14 -3.34 -8.29
N LYS A 51 -13.56 -2.44 -7.50
CA LYS A 51 -13.40 -1.04 -7.88
C LYS A 51 -12.12 -0.90 -8.69
N PHE A 52 -12.27 -0.47 -9.94
CA PHE A 52 -11.13 -0.26 -10.84
C PHE A 52 -10.63 1.20 -10.80
N PRO A 53 -9.32 1.43 -11.03
CA PRO A 53 -8.27 0.41 -11.18
C PRO A 53 -7.97 -0.30 -9.85
N PHE A 54 -7.73 -1.62 -9.90
CA PHE A 54 -7.47 -2.44 -8.71
C PHE A 54 -5.98 -2.64 -8.50
N LYS A 55 -5.46 -2.06 -7.42
CA LYS A 55 -4.02 -2.02 -7.14
C LYS A 55 -3.47 -3.40 -6.78
N ARG A 56 -2.28 -3.71 -7.31
CA ARG A 56 -1.45 -4.86 -6.91
C ARG A 56 -0.12 -4.35 -6.37
N ASN A 57 0.70 -5.25 -5.82
CA ASN A 57 2.00 -4.89 -5.26
C ASN A 57 2.92 -4.35 -6.37
N TYR A 58 3.34 -3.09 -6.24
CA TYR A 58 4.27 -2.46 -7.17
C TYR A 58 5.58 -3.29 -7.25
N PRO A 59 6.17 -3.51 -8.44
CA PRO A 59 5.85 -2.90 -9.74
C PRO A 59 4.78 -3.58 -10.61
N ILE A 60 4.00 -4.52 -10.09
CA ILE A 60 2.91 -5.11 -10.87
C ILE A 60 1.87 -4.03 -11.22
N PRO A 61 1.50 -3.84 -12.50
CA PRO A 61 0.49 -2.87 -12.88
C PRO A 61 -0.86 -3.13 -12.23
N SER A 62 -1.56 -2.05 -11.86
CA SER A 62 -2.97 -2.10 -11.45
C SER A 62 -3.80 -2.82 -12.52
N VAL A 63 -4.79 -3.59 -12.07
CA VAL A 63 -5.79 -4.16 -12.98
C VAL A 63 -6.69 -3.03 -13.45
N LYS A 64 -6.74 -2.80 -14.76
CA LYS A 64 -7.32 -1.56 -15.31
C LYS A 64 -8.85 -1.58 -15.34
N ASP A 65 -9.41 -2.73 -15.68
CA ASP A 65 -10.84 -2.91 -15.91
C ASP A 65 -11.24 -4.38 -15.73
N LYS A 66 -12.52 -4.67 -15.98
CA LYS A 66 -13.09 -6.02 -15.87
C LYS A 66 -12.45 -7.03 -16.80
N ALA A 67 -12.11 -6.65 -18.03
CA ALA A 67 -11.54 -7.57 -19.01
C ALA A 67 -10.10 -7.95 -18.62
N ASP A 68 -9.32 -6.98 -18.15
CA ASP A 68 -8.00 -7.21 -17.56
C ASP A 68 -8.09 -8.10 -16.32
N PHE A 69 -9.09 -7.86 -15.45
CA PHE A 69 -9.32 -8.70 -14.27
C PHE A 69 -9.60 -10.16 -14.63
N VAL A 70 -10.51 -10.43 -15.58
CA VAL A 70 -10.84 -11.80 -15.98
C VAL A 70 -9.62 -12.53 -16.54
N LYS A 71 -8.78 -11.84 -17.34
CA LYS A 71 -7.51 -12.38 -17.86
C LYS A 71 -6.53 -12.72 -16.74
N ARG A 72 -6.45 -11.86 -15.73
CA ARG A 72 -5.52 -11.99 -14.59
C ARG A 72 -6.13 -12.72 -13.40
N TYR A 73 -7.35 -13.27 -13.53
CA TYR A 73 -8.08 -13.82 -12.40
C TYR A 73 -7.27 -14.89 -11.67
N ASN A 74 -6.72 -15.87 -12.40
CA ASN A 74 -5.95 -16.96 -11.79
C ASN A 74 -4.62 -16.48 -11.16
N GLN A 75 -4.08 -15.35 -11.60
CA GLN A 75 -2.91 -14.73 -10.98
C GLN A 75 -3.26 -14.11 -9.63
N ILE A 76 -4.47 -13.56 -9.49
CA ILE A 76 -4.91 -12.82 -8.29
C ILE A 76 -5.63 -13.73 -7.29
N PHE A 77 -6.51 -14.59 -7.80
CA PHE A 77 -7.26 -15.62 -7.08
C PHE A 77 -6.59 -16.98 -7.32
N ASP A 78 -5.44 -17.17 -6.69
CA ASP A 78 -4.75 -18.45 -6.69
C ASP A 78 -5.48 -19.49 -5.84
N LYS A 79 -5.02 -20.74 -5.89
CA LYS A 79 -5.63 -21.85 -5.15
C LYS A 79 -5.67 -21.59 -3.65
N VAL A 80 -4.63 -20.96 -3.10
CA VAL A 80 -4.53 -20.64 -1.66
C VAL A 80 -5.59 -19.63 -1.25
N LEU A 81 -5.75 -18.53 -1.99
CA LEU A 81 -6.78 -17.54 -1.69
C LEU A 81 -8.18 -18.10 -1.89
N ILE A 82 -8.40 -18.84 -2.98
CA ILE A 82 -9.69 -19.50 -3.24
C ILE A 82 -10.05 -20.43 -2.08
N GLU A 83 -9.11 -21.26 -1.60
CA GLU A 83 -9.35 -22.16 -0.48
C GLU A 83 -9.71 -21.41 0.81
N LYS A 84 -8.95 -20.35 1.13
CA LYS A 84 -9.24 -19.48 2.29
C LYS A 84 -10.64 -18.87 2.23
N ILE A 85 -11.06 -18.36 1.07
CA ILE A 85 -12.39 -17.78 0.89
C ILE A 85 -13.47 -18.86 0.97
N THR A 86 -13.30 -19.95 0.22
CA THR A 86 -14.36 -20.97 0.06
C THR A 86 -14.62 -21.79 1.33
N LYS A 87 -13.60 -21.92 2.20
CA LYS A 87 -13.71 -22.57 3.50
C LYS A 87 -14.09 -21.64 4.64
N SER A 88 -14.10 -20.32 4.42
CA SER A 88 -14.42 -19.35 5.47
C SER A 88 -15.89 -19.41 5.90
N ASP A 89 -16.12 -19.19 7.19
CA ASP A 89 -17.42 -18.97 7.81
C ASP A 89 -17.73 -17.46 7.82
N PRO A 90 -18.80 -16.99 7.14
CA PRO A 90 -19.18 -15.58 7.09
C PRO A 90 -19.32 -14.88 8.45
N ALA A 91 -19.65 -15.62 9.51
CA ALA A 91 -19.87 -15.07 10.84
C ALA A 91 -18.59 -15.03 11.69
N LYS A 92 -17.61 -15.91 11.42
CA LYS A 92 -16.44 -16.11 12.30
C LYS A 92 -15.13 -15.65 11.70
N ASP A 93 -14.95 -15.87 10.40
CA ASP A 93 -13.67 -15.59 9.72
C ASP A 93 -13.66 -14.20 9.09
N TRP A 94 -14.78 -13.49 9.16
CA TRP A 94 -14.94 -12.15 8.63
C TRP A 94 -15.29 -11.19 9.75
N SER A 95 -14.61 -10.04 9.81
CA SER A 95 -14.82 -9.04 10.87
C SER A 95 -14.85 -7.63 10.30
N GLU A 96 -15.83 -6.82 10.71
CA GLU A 96 -15.87 -5.40 10.40
C GLU A 96 -14.82 -4.65 11.26
N VAL A 97 -13.97 -3.87 10.62
CA VAL A 97 -12.90 -3.10 11.26
C VAL A 97 -13.16 -1.59 11.07
N GLY A 98 -14.38 -1.19 11.42
CA GLY A 98 -14.88 0.18 11.27
C GLY A 98 -14.77 0.68 9.83
N TRP A 99 -14.25 1.91 9.66
CA TRP A 99 -14.12 2.56 8.35
C TRP A 99 -13.22 1.81 7.35
N ARG A 100 -12.41 0.84 7.80
CA ARG A 100 -11.53 0.04 6.93
C ARG A 100 -12.28 -1.02 6.12
N GLY A 101 -13.51 -1.35 6.52
CA GLY A 101 -14.32 -2.39 5.90
C GLY A 101 -14.24 -3.72 6.63
N ILE A 102 -14.58 -4.79 5.90
CA ILE A 102 -14.74 -6.14 6.40
C ILE A 102 -13.56 -6.99 5.95
N MET A 103 -12.87 -7.54 6.92
CA MET A 103 -11.59 -8.24 6.78
C MET A 103 -11.80 -9.74 6.83
N LEU A 104 -11.22 -10.49 5.88
CA LEU A 104 -11.07 -11.95 5.98
C LEU A 104 -9.83 -12.31 6.81
N ASN A 105 -10.00 -13.22 7.77
CA ASN A 105 -8.96 -13.74 8.65
C ASN A 105 -8.14 -12.60 9.29
N ARG A 106 -6.83 -12.56 9.03
CA ARG A 106 -5.89 -11.52 9.51
C ARG A 106 -5.50 -10.56 8.38
N GLY A 107 -6.46 -10.24 7.52
CA GLY A 107 -6.27 -9.31 6.41
C GLY A 107 -5.83 -9.98 5.12
N ASP A 108 -6.24 -11.23 4.88
CA ASP A 108 -5.98 -11.89 3.58
C ASP A 108 -6.63 -11.12 2.43
N MET A 109 -7.84 -10.58 2.66
CA MET A 109 -8.52 -9.65 1.78
C MET A 109 -9.51 -8.75 2.53
N TRP A 110 -9.96 -7.70 1.86
CA TRP A 110 -10.83 -6.67 2.42
C TRP A 110 -11.97 -6.35 1.45
N ILE A 111 -13.17 -6.26 2.00
CA ILE A 111 -14.41 -5.87 1.30
C ILE A 111 -15.01 -4.65 2.01
N ASP A 112 -15.48 -3.64 1.30
CA ASP A 112 -16.20 -2.53 1.92
C ASP A 112 -17.63 -2.91 2.33
N THR A 113 -18.33 -2.02 3.02
CA THR A 113 -19.71 -2.25 3.48
C THR A 113 -20.73 -2.31 2.34
N ASP A 114 -20.35 -1.93 1.12
CA ASP A 114 -21.16 -2.05 -0.11
C ASP A 114 -20.90 -3.39 -0.84
N GLY A 115 -20.06 -4.26 -0.27
CA GLY A 115 -19.72 -5.56 -0.83
C GLY A 115 -18.70 -5.52 -1.97
N ARG A 116 -17.95 -4.42 -2.11
CA ARG A 116 -16.87 -4.28 -3.10
C ARG A 116 -15.54 -4.75 -2.53
N ILE A 117 -14.78 -5.48 -3.32
CA ILE A 117 -13.43 -5.89 -2.95
C ILE A 117 -12.51 -4.68 -3.08
N ILE A 118 -11.88 -4.29 -1.98
CA ILE A 118 -11.02 -3.09 -1.90
C ILE A 118 -9.54 -3.42 -1.76
N SER A 119 -9.19 -4.60 -1.25
CA SER A 119 -7.81 -5.10 -1.24
C SER A 119 -7.76 -6.63 -1.21
N ILE A 120 -6.71 -7.19 -1.80
CA ILE A 120 -6.30 -8.59 -1.65
C ILE A 120 -4.82 -8.56 -1.31
N ASN A 121 -4.48 -8.93 -0.08
CA ASN A 121 -3.12 -8.90 0.43
C ASN A 121 -2.37 -10.20 0.14
N ASN A 122 -3.09 -11.29 -0.14
CA ASN A 122 -2.50 -12.51 -0.70
C ASN A 122 -1.74 -12.16 -1.99
N GLN A 123 -0.49 -12.63 -2.08
CA GLN A 123 0.33 -12.52 -3.26
C GLN A 123 0.65 -13.93 -3.73
N SER A 124 0.16 -14.29 -4.92
CA SER A 124 0.40 -15.61 -5.50
C SER A 124 1.85 -15.77 -5.96
N ASP A 125 2.28 -17.01 -6.13
CA ASP A 125 3.59 -17.32 -6.73
C ASP A 125 3.74 -16.74 -8.14
N GLU A 126 2.66 -16.71 -8.92
CA GLU A 126 2.64 -16.10 -10.26
C GLU A 126 2.86 -14.58 -10.19
N GLU A 127 2.19 -13.90 -9.26
CA GLU A 127 2.40 -12.47 -9.05
C GLU A 127 3.78 -12.17 -8.47
N LEU A 128 4.31 -13.01 -7.60
CA LEU A 128 5.67 -12.87 -7.08
C LEU A 128 6.71 -13.01 -8.19
N LYS A 129 6.55 -14.01 -9.08
CA LYS A 129 7.40 -14.18 -10.25
C LYS A 129 7.34 -12.96 -11.17
N LEU A 130 6.14 -12.49 -11.50
CA LEU A 130 5.95 -11.28 -12.32
C LEU A 130 6.59 -10.04 -11.66
N LYS A 131 6.42 -9.87 -10.34
CA LYS A 131 7.06 -8.78 -9.58
C LYS A 131 8.57 -8.82 -9.77
N ASN A 132 9.19 -9.98 -9.59
CA ASN A 132 10.64 -10.16 -9.71
C ASN A 132 11.16 -9.89 -11.13
N GLU A 133 10.43 -10.34 -12.16
CA GLU A 133 10.74 -10.05 -13.56
C GLU A 133 10.70 -8.54 -13.85
N LEU A 134 9.66 -7.85 -13.37
CA LEU A 134 9.52 -6.40 -13.52
C LEU A 134 10.60 -5.63 -12.77
N ILE A 135 10.98 -6.07 -11.55
CA ILE A 135 12.10 -5.50 -10.80
C ILE A 135 13.40 -5.67 -11.58
N ALA A 136 13.67 -6.86 -12.11
CA ALA A 136 14.85 -7.12 -12.93
C ALA A 136 14.90 -6.25 -14.19
N ALA A 137 13.74 -6.04 -14.85
CA ALA A 137 13.62 -5.12 -15.97
C ALA A 137 13.89 -3.66 -15.56
N GLN A 138 13.36 -3.22 -14.41
CA GLN A 138 13.66 -1.88 -13.91
C GLN A 138 15.15 -1.69 -13.61
N LYS A 139 15.83 -2.68 -13.01
CA LYS A 139 17.28 -2.61 -12.75
C LYS A 139 18.10 -2.34 -14.01
N LYS A 140 17.65 -2.82 -15.17
CA LYS A 140 18.27 -2.57 -16.49
C LYS A 140 17.89 -1.21 -17.10
N ASN A 141 16.81 -0.60 -16.63
CA ASN A 141 16.20 0.61 -17.18
C ASN A 141 16.36 1.83 -16.24
N VAL A 142 17.42 1.86 -15.44
CA VAL A 142 17.86 3.03 -14.67
C VAL A 142 19.35 3.28 -14.92
N ASN A 143 19.85 4.44 -14.52
CA ASN A 143 21.27 4.73 -14.54
C ASN A 143 22.06 3.64 -13.80
N ALA A 144 23.19 3.20 -14.35
CA ALA A 144 23.95 2.07 -13.82
C ALA A 144 24.29 2.20 -12.32
N SER A 145 24.57 3.43 -11.85
CA SER A 145 24.83 3.72 -10.43
C SER A 145 23.66 3.39 -9.50
N LEU A 146 22.44 3.31 -10.04
CA LEU A 146 21.21 3.03 -9.30
C LEU A 146 20.69 1.61 -9.52
N SER A 147 21.34 0.78 -10.35
CA SER A 147 20.83 -0.55 -10.71
C SER A 147 20.77 -1.56 -9.54
N LYS A 148 21.52 -1.29 -8.45
CA LYS A 148 21.50 -2.10 -7.24
C LYS A 148 20.45 -1.58 -6.26
N PHE A 149 19.37 -2.34 -6.12
CA PHE A 149 18.33 -2.17 -5.10
C PHE A 149 17.61 -3.51 -4.84
N LYS A 150 16.95 -3.62 -3.69
CA LYS A 150 16.12 -4.78 -3.35
C LYS A 150 14.79 -4.68 -4.11
N GLU A 151 14.02 -3.62 -3.85
CA GLU A 151 12.73 -3.37 -4.48
C GLU A 151 12.55 -1.89 -4.80
N PRO A 152 11.84 -1.54 -5.89
CA PRO A 152 11.46 -0.17 -6.14
C PRO A 152 10.25 0.17 -5.27
N VAL A 153 10.27 1.33 -4.61
CA VAL A 153 9.18 1.77 -3.73
C VAL A 153 8.18 2.61 -4.51
N ALA A 154 8.67 3.65 -5.19
CA ALA A 154 7.82 4.57 -5.93
C ALA A 154 8.62 5.37 -6.96
N ILE A 155 7.89 5.88 -7.96
CA ILE A 155 8.36 6.98 -8.80
C ILE A 155 7.38 8.12 -8.62
N LEU A 156 7.87 9.28 -8.19
CA LEU A 156 7.09 10.49 -8.00
C LEU A 156 7.44 11.51 -9.10
N GLU A 157 6.42 12.17 -9.63
CA GLU A 157 6.59 13.29 -10.56
C GLU A 157 5.89 14.53 -10.01
N THR A 158 6.70 15.57 -9.79
CA THR A 158 6.24 16.93 -9.47
C THR A 158 6.28 17.78 -10.74
N SER A 159 5.95 19.07 -10.65
CA SER A 159 6.08 19.98 -11.80
C SER A 159 7.54 20.19 -12.24
N LYS A 160 8.52 19.95 -11.35
CA LYS A 160 9.95 20.20 -11.62
C LYS A 160 10.83 18.95 -11.62
N PHE A 161 10.44 17.90 -10.90
CA PHE A 161 11.31 16.77 -10.61
C PHE A 161 10.62 15.43 -10.88
N ARG A 162 11.41 14.49 -11.41
CA ARG A 162 11.17 13.05 -11.30
C ARG A 162 12.00 12.51 -10.15
N ILE A 163 11.39 11.72 -9.27
CA ILE A 163 12.02 11.19 -8.08
C ILE A 163 11.76 9.69 -8.06
N ARG A 164 12.80 8.91 -7.82
CA ARG A 164 12.71 7.47 -7.61
C ARG A 164 13.10 7.17 -6.17
N ILE A 165 12.28 6.36 -5.51
CA ILE A 165 12.56 5.80 -4.19
C ILE A 165 12.76 4.30 -4.36
N ASP A 166 13.88 3.79 -3.85
CA ASP A 166 14.20 2.37 -3.84
C ASP A 166 14.44 1.90 -2.40
N ASP A 167 13.99 0.69 -2.07
CA ASP A 167 14.43 -0.06 -0.88
C ASP A 167 15.76 -0.74 -1.22
N LEU A 168 16.81 -0.40 -0.49
CA LEU A 168 18.13 -1.03 -0.61
C LEU A 168 18.26 -2.28 0.28
N GLY A 169 17.27 -2.56 1.14
CA GLY A 169 17.29 -3.57 2.19
C GLY A 169 17.69 -2.97 3.54
N ASN A 170 17.46 -3.74 4.62
CA ASN A 170 17.87 -3.38 5.98
C ASN A 170 17.38 -2.00 6.46
N ASN A 171 16.13 -1.64 6.14
CA ASN A 171 15.52 -0.34 6.45
C ASN A 171 16.31 0.86 5.89
N ASN A 172 17.02 0.67 4.78
CA ASN A 172 17.75 1.72 4.08
C ASN A 172 17.05 2.04 2.75
N PHE A 173 16.57 3.27 2.61
CA PHE A 173 15.96 3.75 1.39
C PHE A 173 16.87 4.73 0.65
N ARG A 174 16.77 4.72 -0.68
CA ARG A 174 17.48 5.67 -1.55
C ARG A 174 16.49 6.60 -2.24
N TYR A 175 16.80 7.89 -2.19
CA TYR A 175 16.22 8.94 -3.01
C TYR A 175 17.16 9.21 -4.19
N ALA A 176 16.64 9.15 -5.41
CA ALA A 176 17.31 9.67 -6.58
C ALA A 176 16.36 10.61 -7.32
N SER A 177 16.85 11.77 -7.75
CA SER A 177 16.02 12.72 -8.49
C SER A 177 16.70 13.27 -9.73
N TRP A 178 15.86 13.65 -10.68
CA TRP A 178 16.21 14.33 -11.90
C TRP A 178 15.25 15.48 -12.13
N SER A 179 15.71 16.50 -12.86
CA SER A 179 14.85 17.46 -13.52
C SER A 179 13.82 16.71 -14.38
N ILE A 180 12.55 17.15 -14.41
CA ILE A 180 11.43 16.38 -14.98
C ILE A 180 11.63 15.95 -16.45
N LYS A 181 12.44 16.71 -17.22
CA LYS A 181 12.76 16.43 -18.63
C LYS A 181 13.82 15.33 -18.82
N LYS A 182 14.61 14.99 -17.79
CA LYS A 182 15.66 13.97 -17.85
C LYS A 182 15.08 12.56 -17.63
N LYS A 183 15.68 11.57 -18.27
CA LYS A 183 15.31 10.16 -18.13
C LYS A 183 15.97 9.54 -16.90
N MET A 184 15.37 8.51 -16.31
CA MET A 184 15.98 7.78 -15.17
C MET A 184 17.25 7.00 -15.55
N THR A 185 17.53 6.83 -16.84
CA THR A 185 18.78 6.26 -17.37
C THR A 185 19.93 7.28 -17.35
N ASP A 186 19.61 8.57 -17.36
CA ASP A 186 20.60 9.64 -17.30
C ASP A 186 21.20 9.73 -15.88
N THR A 187 22.36 10.37 -15.75
CA THR A 187 22.95 10.63 -14.43
C THR A 187 21.97 11.43 -13.55
N PRO A 188 21.66 10.94 -12.34
CA PRO A 188 20.78 11.65 -11.41
C PRO A 188 21.37 13.00 -10.98
N ASP A 189 20.51 14.00 -10.82
CA ASP A 189 20.89 15.32 -10.31
C ASP A 189 21.22 15.27 -8.81
N LEU A 190 20.58 14.35 -8.09
CA LEU A 190 20.80 14.14 -6.67
C LEU A 190 20.53 12.68 -6.31
N VAL A 191 21.42 12.11 -5.50
CA VAL A 191 21.24 10.81 -4.83
C VAL A 191 21.49 11.00 -3.34
N ILE A 192 20.60 10.44 -2.52
CA ILE A 192 20.69 10.39 -1.05
C ILE A 192 20.32 8.98 -0.61
N GLU A 193 21.20 8.33 0.14
CA GLU A 193 20.96 7.02 0.76
C GLU A 193 20.71 7.19 2.27
N ASN A 194 20.46 6.07 2.97
CA ASN A 194 20.14 6.04 4.39
C ASN A 194 18.86 6.80 4.74
N GLY A 195 17.90 6.78 3.82
CA GLY A 195 16.56 7.27 4.07
C GLY A 195 15.79 6.33 5.00
N VAL A 196 14.79 6.89 5.68
CA VAL A 196 13.94 6.18 6.63
C VAL A 196 12.47 6.24 6.22
N PHE A 197 11.74 5.17 6.48
CA PHE A 197 10.28 5.14 6.38
C PHE A 197 9.66 5.57 7.72
N VAL A 198 8.65 6.42 7.66
CA VAL A 198 7.88 6.83 8.84
C VAL A 198 6.39 6.68 8.53
N ALA A 199 5.70 5.85 9.31
CA ALA A 199 4.25 5.74 9.25
C ALA A 199 3.61 6.96 9.92
N ASP A 200 2.58 7.52 9.30
CA ASP A 200 1.79 8.63 9.85
C ASP A 200 0.36 8.14 10.15
N GLY A 201 0.16 7.77 11.41
CA GLY A 201 -1.07 7.17 11.89
C GLY A 201 -1.31 5.75 11.37
N THR A 202 -2.57 5.31 11.46
CA THR A 202 -2.98 3.92 11.11
C THR A 202 -3.72 3.84 9.77
N GLY A 203 -3.88 4.98 9.10
CA GLY A 203 -4.63 5.11 7.84
C GLY A 203 -3.83 4.75 6.58
N GLY A 204 -2.55 4.44 6.73
CA GLY A 204 -1.64 4.15 5.62
C GLY A 204 -0.93 5.38 5.05
N ASN A 205 -1.22 6.58 5.54
CA ASN A 205 -0.36 7.73 5.29
C ASN A 205 1.03 7.46 5.85
N HIS A 206 2.05 7.92 5.14
CA HIS A 206 3.44 7.71 5.51
C HIS A 206 4.33 8.65 4.71
N TYR A 207 5.60 8.73 5.09
CA TYR A 207 6.60 9.43 4.31
C TYR A 207 7.95 8.72 4.35
N TYR A 208 8.77 9.03 3.35
CA TYR A 208 10.18 8.71 3.36
C TYR A 208 10.99 9.99 3.59
N GLU A 209 11.90 9.94 4.56
CA GLU A 209 12.77 11.06 4.92
C GLU A 209 14.22 10.77 4.51
N PHE A 210 14.85 11.73 3.85
CA PHE A 210 16.25 11.67 3.41
C PHE A 210 17.00 12.93 3.85
N LYS A 211 18.24 12.78 4.34
CA LYS A 211 19.06 13.89 4.85
C LYS A 211 20.37 14.03 4.08
N LYS A 212 20.74 15.25 3.73
CA LYS A 212 22.05 15.59 3.12
C LYS A 212 22.53 16.94 3.62
N GLY A 213 23.54 16.95 4.49
CA GLY A 213 23.98 18.16 5.17
C GLY A 213 22.85 18.75 6.02
N ASN A 214 22.58 20.06 5.87
CA ASN A 214 21.47 20.73 6.55
C ASN A 214 20.11 20.61 5.82
N PHE A 215 20.02 19.81 4.75
CA PHE A 215 18.78 19.60 4.02
C PHE A 215 18.07 18.32 4.46
N LYS A 216 16.74 18.39 4.56
CA LYS A 216 15.82 17.25 4.71
C LYS A 216 14.86 17.22 3.52
N TYR A 217 14.72 16.06 2.90
CA TYR A 217 13.80 15.79 1.80
C TYR A 217 12.76 14.80 2.30
N GLU A 218 11.49 15.16 2.17
CA GLU A 218 10.36 14.37 2.65
C GLU A 218 9.43 14.07 1.48
N CYS A 219 9.31 12.79 1.14
CA CYS A 219 8.37 12.30 0.15
C CYS A 219 7.16 11.72 0.89
N TYR A 220 6.09 12.51 1.04
CA TYR A 220 4.90 12.12 1.79
C TYR A 220 3.87 11.48 0.85
N PHE A 221 3.24 10.40 1.30
CA PHE A 221 2.23 9.63 0.57
C PHE A 221 0.88 9.77 1.27
N ILE A 222 -0.11 10.29 0.52
CA ILE A 222 -1.45 10.54 1.03
C ILE A 222 -2.36 9.41 0.55
N VAL A 223 -2.66 8.49 1.46
CA VAL A 223 -3.58 7.37 1.26
C VAL A 223 -4.98 7.76 1.72
N LEU A 224 -5.08 8.43 2.88
CA LEU A 224 -6.26 9.10 3.37
C LEU A 224 -6.02 10.60 3.37
N GLY A 225 -6.77 11.30 2.54
CA GLY A 225 -6.76 12.75 2.45
C GLY A 225 -8.11 13.26 2.01
N GLU A 226 -8.23 14.58 1.93
CA GLU A 226 -9.39 15.23 1.35
C GLU A 226 -9.53 14.87 -0.13
N LYS A 227 -10.74 15.03 -0.68
CA LYS A 227 -11.09 14.64 -2.06
C LYS A 227 -10.09 15.15 -3.11
N ASP A 228 -9.56 16.35 -2.92
CA ASP A 228 -8.67 17.04 -3.86
C ASP A 228 -7.19 17.00 -3.43
N SER A 229 -6.86 16.22 -2.40
CA SER A 229 -5.48 16.02 -1.97
C SER A 229 -4.66 15.32 -3.07
N PRO A 230 -3.42 15.75 -3.34
CA PRO A 230 -2.55 15.02 -4.24
C PRO A 230 -2.24 13.64 -3.64
N PRO A 231 -1.87 12.64 -4.46
CA PRO A 231 -1.52 11.32 -3.94
C PRO A 231 -0.19 11.28 -3.19
N ALA A 232 0.67 12.29 -3.40
CA ALA A 232 1.94 12.46 -2.72
C ALA A 232 2.41 13.92 -2.78
N THR A 233 3.39 14.27 -1.95
CA THR A 233 4.10 15.56 -1.99
C THR A 233 5.60 15.34 -1.82
N LEU A 234 6.39 16.28 -2.35
CA LEU A 234 7.78 16.49 -1.98
C LEU A 234 7.88 17.77 -1.17
N THR A 235 8.41 17.69 0.04
CA THR A 235 8.76 18.86 0.85
C THR A 235 10.26 18.85 1.15
N VAL A 236 10.92 19.99 0.96
CA VAL A 236 12.35 20.16 1.25
C VAL A 236 12.53 21.23 2.30
N TYR A 237 13.31 20.91 3.31
CA TYR A 237 13.65 21.79 4.43
C TYR A 237 15.15 22.06 4.43
N GLN A 238 15.55 23.27 4.80
CA GLN A 238 16.93 23.65 5.06
C GLN A 238 17.03 24.21 6.48
N SER A 239 17.86 23.61 7.32
CA SER A 239 17.99 23.96 8.74
C SER A 239 16.62 24.04 9.46
N GLY A 240 15.72 23.12 9.14
CA GLY A 240 14.37 23.02 9.72
C GLY A 240 13.31 23.93 9.09
N LYS A 241 13.68 24.89 8.23
CA LYS A 241 12.72 25.76 7.52
C LYS A 241 12.33 25.13 6.18
N GLU A 242 11.03 25.06 5.89
CA GLU A 242 10.55 24.67 4.56
C GLU A 242 11.03 25.69 3.50
N ILE A 243 11.66 25.18 2.45
CA ILE A 243 12.13 25.97 1.30
C ILE A 243 11.47 25.56 -0.01
N LEU A 244 10.78 24.42 -0.03
CA LEU A 244 10.04 23.92 -1.18
C LEU A 244 8.94 22.96 -0.72
N SER A 245 7.75 23.10 -1.30
CA SER A 245 6.69 22.09 -1.26
C SER A 245 6.07 21.94 -2.65
N GLN A 246 5.93 20.71 -3.13
CA GLN A 246 5.33 20.41 -4.43
C GLN A 246 4.43 19.18 -4.35
N ASN A 247 3.23 19.31 -4.91
CA ASN A 247 2.36 18.17 -5.19
C ASN A 247 3.04 17.22 -6.18
N ALA A 248 2.90 15.93 -5.93
CA ALA A 248 3.46 14.88 -6.76
C ALA A 248 2.40 13.87 -7.19
N LYS A 249 2.54 13.36 -8.41
CA LYS A 249 1.84 12.17 -8.89
C LYS A 249 2.71 10.95 -8.62
N ILE A 250 2.09 9.80 -8.35
CA ILE A 250 2.78 8.51 -8.27
C ILE A 250 2.69 7.85 -9.64
N VAL A 251 3.81 7.80 -10.35
CA VAL A 251 3.93 7.15 -11.65
C VAL A 251 3.93 5.64 -11.43
N SER A 252 2.99 4.93 -12.07
CA SER A 252 2.63 3.51 -11.93
C SER A 252 1.30 3.18 -11.23
N ARG A 253 0.51 4.20 -10.85
CA ARG A 253 -0.90 3.96 -10.47
C ARG A 253 -1.75 3.49 -11.66
#